data_AF-A0A4R5LRR5-F1
#
_entry.id   AF-A0A4R5LRR5-F1
#
_cell.length_a   1.000
_cell.length_b   1.000
_cell.length_c   1.000
_cell.angle_alpha   90.00
_cell.angle_beta   90.00
_cell.angle_gamma   90.00
#
_symmetry.space_group_name_H-M   'P 1'
#
loop_
_entity.id
_entity.type
_entity.pdbx_description
1 polymer ?
#
loop_
_entity_poly.entity_id
_entity_poly.type
_entity_poly.pdbx_seq_one_letter_code
_entity_poly.pdbx_strand_id
1 'polypeptide(L)'
;MKMFTRLFGRVGGDHRELDFLQAQRMVLDYARFLEHSAPMPGRIADQSRLPHPKARLKSALLLCIGNSSDERLSEHLRAGYLMLSAFQPDVGEQALGTDFTSLDLEGDMLDVALQLEQDDAAASPLRPKVRRELEELKQELYALELELAQSERLTA
;
A
#
# COMPACT_ATOMS: atom_id res chain seq x y z
N MET A 1 18.77 8.89 -15.05
CA MET A 1 19.35 8.97 -13.69
C MET A 1 19.03 10.29 -12.97
N LYS A 2 17.75 10.62 -12.71
CA LYS A 2 17.37 11.87 -11.98
C LYS A 2 16.16 11.73 -11.05
N MET A 3 15.54 10.55 -10.93
CA MET A 3 14.32 10.40 -10.13
C MET A 3 14.60 10.11 -8.65
N PHE A 4 15.61 9.27 -8.33
CA PHE A 4 15.93 8.90 -6.95
C PHE A 4 16.96 9.78 -6.23
N THR A 5 17.66 10.67 -6.94
CA THR A 5 18.50 11.70 -6.29
C THR A 5 17.67 12.70 -5.46
N ARG A 6 16.33 12.68 -5.62
CA ARG A 6 15.38 13.44 -4.79
C ARG A 6 14.88 12.65 -3.57
N LEU A 7 15.06 11.33 -3.54
CA LEU A 7 14.65 10.48 -2.41
C LEU A 7 15.80 10.20 -1.43
N PHE A 8 17.06 10.27 -1.89
CA PHE A 8 18.23 9.90 -1.08
C PHE A 8 19.26 11.03 -0.88
N GLY A 9 18.80 12.30 -0.86
CA GLY A 9 19.62 13.42 -0.42
C GLY A 9 20.17 14.28 -1.54
N ARG A 10 19.57 15.46 -1.68
CA ARG A 10 20.29 16.68 -2.09
C ARG A 10 19.59 17.87 -1.45
N VAL A 11 20.18 18.29 -0.33
CA VAL A 11 20.00 19.55 0.39
C VAL A 11 19.69 20.70 -0.57
N GLY A 12 18.45 21.18 -0.56
CA GLY A 12 18.04 22.38 -1.28
C GLY A 12 16.54 22.49 -1.54
N GLY A 13 15.80 23.07 -0.59
CA GLY A 13 14.51 23.71 -0.86
C GLY A 13 13.25 22.98 -0.34
N ASP A 14 12.84 23.35 0.87
CA ASP A 14 11.43 23.47 1.34
C ASP A 14 10.50 22.25 1.36
N HIS A 15 11.00 21.02 1.24
CA HIS A 15 10.30 19.81 1.69
C HIS A 15 11.21 19.14 2.71
N ARG A 16 10.80 19.07 3.98
CA ARG A 16 11.57 18.33 5.01
C ARG A 16 11.81 16.91 4.49
N GLU A 17 13.05 16.60 4.12
CA GLU A 17 13.48 15.26 3.74
C GLU A 17 13.00 14.29 4.83
N LEU A 18 12.31 13.22 4.43
CA LEU A 18 11.84 12.21 5.37
C LEU A 18 13.08 11.51 5.95
N ASP A 19 13.39 11.78 7.22
CA ASP A 19 14.48 11.07 7.87
C ASP A 19 14.10 9.60 8.12
N PHE A 20 15.11 8.73 8.21
CA PHE A 20 14.90 7.28 8.33
C PHE A 20 14.13 6.89 9.60
N LEU A 21 14.34 7.60 10.70
CA LEU A 21 13.67 7.33 11.97
C LEU A 21 12.18 7.70 11.91
N GLN A 22 11.85 8.80 11.23
CA GLN A 22 10.49 9.21 10.94
C GLN A 22 9.82 8.21 10.01
N ALA A 23 10.51 7.74 8.96
CA ALA A 23 9.99 6.69 8.09
C ALA A 23 9.66 5.41 8.85
N GLN A 24 10.57 4.94 9.70
CA GLN A 24 10.33 3.77 10.55
C GLN A 24 9.11 3.96 11.45
N ARG A 25 8.97 5.13 12.08
CA ARG A 25 7.80 5.43 12.91
C ARG A 25 6.49 5.38 12.12
N MET A 26 6.48 5.97 10.92
CA MET A 26 5.30 5.95 10.05
C MET A 26 4.93 4.52 9.60
N VAL A 27 5.93 3.70 9.27
CA VAL A 27 5.74 2.30 8.92
C VAL A 27 5.21 1.49 10.10
N LEU A 28 5.71 1.74 11.31
CA LEU A 28 5.21 1.07 12.52
C LEU A 28 3.76 1.46 12.85
N ASP A 29 3.40 2.74 12.72
CA ASP A 29 2.02 3.19 12.89
C ASP A 29 1.10 2.53 11.86
N TYR A 30 1.56 2.38 10.62
CA TYR A 30 0.85 1.67 9.57
C TYR A 30 0.73 0.17 9.83
N ALA A 31 1.78 -0.49 10.32
CA ALA A 31 1.72 -1.91 10.68
C ALA A 31 0.67 -2.17 11.77
N ARG A 32 0.67 -1.37 12.85
CA ARG A 32 -0.34 -1.45 13.92
C ARG A 32 -1.76 -1.17 13.42
N PHE A 33 -1.89 -0.24 12.48
CA PHE A 33 -3.18 0.02 11.83
C PHE A 33 -3.66 -1.22 11.06
N LEU A 34 -2.79 -1.89 10.29
CA LEU A 34 -3.16 -3.08 9.52
C LEU A 34 -3.53 -4.26 10.41
N GLU A 35 -2.92 -4.42 11.59
CA GLU A 35 -3.28 -5.48 12.56
C GLU A 35 -4.77 -5.45 12.97
N HIS A 36 -5.43 -4.29 12.88
CA HIS A 36 -6.80 -4.12 13.32
C HIS A 36 -7.74 -3.62 12.22
N SER A 37 -7.22 -3.07 11.13
CA SER A 37 -7.99 -2.32 10.13
C SER A 37 -7.54 -2.60 8.69
N ALA A 38 -6.79 -3.69 8.46
CA ALA A 38 -6.46 -4.12 7.10
C ALA A 38 -7.74 -4.36 6.28
N PRO A 39 -7.87 -3.77 5.07
CA PRO A 39 -8.95 -4.12 4.16
C PRO A 39 -8.83 -5.61 3.80
N MET A 40 -9.95 -6.33 3.84
CA MET A 40 -10.01 -7.70 3.32
C MET A 40 -9.56 -7.73 1.85
N PRO A 41 -8.92 -8.80 1.38
CA PRO A 41 -8.55 -8.93 -0.03
C PRO A 41 -9.72 -8.64 -0.97
N GLY A 42 -9.51 -7.73 -1.90
CA GLY A 42 -10.55 -7.29 -2.84
C GLY A 42 -11.49 -6.21 -2.31
N ARG A 43 -11.36 -5.75 -1.06
CA ARG A 43 -12.05 -4.54 -0.60
C ARG A 43 -11.23 -3.30 -0.86
N ILE A 44 -11.94 -2.19 -1.05
CA ILE A 44 -11.37 -0.87 -1.31
C ILE A 44 -11.80 0.03 -0.15
N ALA A 45 -10.82 0.57 0.58
CA ALA A 45 -11.06 1.46 1.70
C ALA A 45 -10.70 2.91 1.35
N ASP A 46 -11.22 3.87 2.09
CA ASP A 46 -10.83 5.27 1.90
C ASP A 46 -9.41 5.54 2.42
N GLN A 47 -8.61 6.25 1.64
CA GLN A 47 -7.24 6.61 2.02
C GLN A 47 -7.16 7.53 3.25
N SER A 48 -8.23 8.27 3.58
CA SER A 48 -8.30 9.08 4.81
C SER A 48 -8.27 8.24 6.09
N ARG A 49 -8.53 6.93 5.98
CA ARG A 49 -8.43 5.97 7.09
C ARG A 49 -6.99 5.61 7.43
N LEU A 50 -6.04 5.89 6.55
CA LEU A 50 -4.62 5.61 6.81
C LEU A 50 -4.10 6.49 7.95
N PRO A 51 -3.18 5.98 8.80
CA PRO A 51 -2.63 6.75 9.92
C PRO A 51 -1.76 7.93 9.48
N HIS A 52 -1.34 7.95 8.21
CA HIS A 52 -0.52 8.98 7.60
C HIS A 52 -0.93 9.17 6.14
N PRO A 53 -0.64 10.34 5.51
CA PRO A 53 -0.93 10.54 4.10
C PRO A 53 -0.30 9.44 3.24
N LYS A 54 -1.10 8.84 2.35
CA LYS A 54 -0.70 7.70 1.51
C LYS A 54 0.63 7.91 0.79
N ALA A 55 0.84 9.10 0.21
CA ALA A 55 2.08 9.45 -0.47
C ALA A 55 3.30 9.40 0.47
N ARG A 56 3.16 9.85 1.72
CA ARG A 56 4.25 9.79 2.71
C ARG A 56 4.49 8.35 3.18
N LEU A 57 3.45 7.53 3.30
CA LEU A 57 3.60 6.09 3.60
C LEU A 57 4.32 5.35 2.48
N LYS A 58 4.02 5.66 1.20
CA LYS A 58 4.77 5.11 0.07
C LYS A 58 6.27 5.39 0.22
N SER A 59 6.65 6.66 0.42
CA SER A 59 8.06 7.04 0.59
C SER A 59 8.70 6.38 1.82
N ALA A 60 7.99 6.32 2.94
CA ALA A 60 8.49 5.70 4.17
C ALA A 60 8.76 4.19 4.00
N LEU A 61 7.84 3.47 3.35
CA LEU A 61 7.98 2.05 3.05
C LEU A 61 9.13 1.79 2.08
N LEU A 62 9.24 2.54 0.98
CA LEU A 62 10.38 2.38 0.05
C LEU A 62 11.72 2.63 0.74
N LEU A 63 11.80 3.65 1.60
CA LEU A 63 13.01 3.93 2.38
C LEU A 63 13.34 2.77 3.35
N CYS A 64 12.34 2.20 4.03
CA CYS A 64 12.53 1.06 4.91
C CYS A 64 12.92 -0.22 4.16
N ILE A 65 12.31 -0.49 3.00
CA ILE A 65 12.63 -1.64 2.14
C ILE A 65 14.09 -1.53 1.67
N GLY A 66 14.50 -0.37 1.15
CA GLY A 66 15.85 -0.17 0.63
C GLY A 66 16.96 -0.20 1.69
N ASN A 67 16.62 -0.13 2.97
CA ASN A 67 17.57 -0.18 4.08
C ASN A 67 17.41 -1.45 4.94
N SER A 68 16.52 -2.38 4.58
CA SER A 68 16.31 -3.63 5.32
C SER A 68 17.31 -4.68 4.85
N SER A 69 18.09 -5.23 5.78
CA SER A 69 18.94 -6.41 5.54
C SER A 69 18.27 -7.73 5.92
N ASP A 70 17.10 -7.67 6.56
CA ASP A 70 16.28 -8.84 6.89
C ASP A 70 15.28 -9.10 5.75
N GLU A 71 15.43 -10.25 5.08
CA GLU A 71 14.57 -10.66 3.96
C GLU A 71 13.12 -10.83 4.39
N ARG A 72 12.87 -11.42 5.57
CA ARG A 72 11.50 -11.63 6.05
C ARG A 72 10.83 -10.29 6.33
N LEU A 73 11.54 -9.36 6.95
CA LEU A 73 11.03 -8.01 7.16
C LEU A 73 10.75 -7.32 5.81
N SER A 74 11.66 -7.45 4.84
CA SER A 74 11.52 -6.88 3.50
C SER A 74 10.27 -7.39 2.77
N GLU A 75 9.97 -8.70 2.84
CA GLU A 75 8.74 -9.28 2.30
C GLU A 75 7.47 -8.64 2.91
N HIS A 76 7.43 -8.47 4.24
CA HIS A 76 6.28 -7.83 4.90
C HIS A 76 6.13 -6.37 4.49
N LEU A 77 7.24 -5.64 4.38
CA LEU A 77 7.23 -4.24 3.93
C LEU A 77 6.75 -4.11 2.49
N ARG A 78 7.19 -5.00 1.58
CA ARG A 78 6.72 -5.05 0.18
C ARG A 78 5.22 -5.38 0.11
N ALA A 79 4.75 -6.34 0.89
CA ALA A 79 3.32 -6.65 0.95
C ALA A 79 2.49 -5.46 1.45
N GLY A 80 2.94 -4.80 2.53
CA GLY A 80 2.31 -3.59 3.07
C GLY A 80 2.32 -2.42 2.07
N TYR A 81 3.38 -2.29 1.27
CA TYR A 81 3.50 -1.32 0.20
C TYR A 81 2.45 -1.54 -0.89
N LEU A 82 2.36 -2.76 -1.42
CA LEU A 82 1.38 -3.10 -2.44
C LEU A 82 -0.05 -2.92 -1.94
N MET A 83 -0.31 -3.20 -0.66
CA MET A 83 -1.62 -3.03 -0.03
C MET A 83 -2.10 -1.57 -0.01
N LEU A 84 -1.22 -0.58 -0.16
CA LEU A 84 -1.63 0.82 -0.31
C LEU A 84 -2.56 1.05 -1.50
N SER A 85 -2.48 0.22 -2.55
CA SER A 85 -3.39 0.29 -3.70
C SER A 85 -4.86 0.07 -3.33
N ALA A 86 -5.15 -0.65 -2.24
CA ALA A 86 -6.52 -0.86 -1.76
C ALA A 86 -7.14 0.41 -1.14
N PHE A 87 -6.33 1.42 -0.83
CA PHE A 87 -6.80 2.67 -0.22
C PHE A 87 -6.99 3.75 -1.29
N GLN A 88 -8.23 4.08 -1.65
CA GLN A 88 -8.54 5.04 -2.70
C GLN A 88 -9.14 6.33 -2.12
N PRO A 89 -8.99 7.50 -2.79
CA PRO A 89 -9.69 8.70 -2.39
C PRO A 89 -11.19 8.59 -2.67
N ASP A 90 -11.98 9.32 -1.88
CA ASP A 90 -13.42 9.54 -2.07
C ASP A 90 -14.26 8.25 -2.04
N VAL A 91 -13.83 7.26 -1.27
CA VAL A 91 -14.57 6.01 -1.01
C VAL A 91 -15.56 6.20 0.14
N GLY A 92 -15.21 7.02 1.14
CA GLY A 92 -16.01 7.27 2.33
C GLY A 92 -15.76 6.28 3.47
N GLU A 93 -16.61 6.30 4.50
CA GLU A 93 -16.39 5.52 5.73
C GLU A 93 -16.47 4.01 5.49
N GLN A 94 -17.39 3.58 4.62
CA GLN A 94 -17.67 2.19 4.35
C GLN A 94 -16.82 1.67 3.19
N ALA A 95 -16.03 0.63 3.45
CA ALA A 95 -15.20 0.02 2.43
C ALA A 95 -16.07 -0.70 1.38
N LEU A 96 -15.71 -0.54 0.10
CA LEU A 96 -16.43 -1.10 -1.04
C LEU A 96 -15.89 -2.48 -1.41
N GLY A 97 -16.74 -3.31 -1.99
CA GLY A 97 -16.45 -4.69 -2.36
C GLY A 97 -16.79 -5.68 -1.24
N THR A 98 -16.82 -6.96 -1.61
CA THR A 98 -17.36 -8.04 -0.78
C THR A 98 -16.62 -8.18 0.55
N ASP A 99 -17.40 -8.15 1.63
CA ASP A 99 -16.95 -8.53 2.95
C ASP A 99 -17.25 -10.00 3.22
N PHE A 100 -16.29 -10.86 2.90
CA PHE A 100 -16.42 -12.30 3.11
C PHE A 100 -16.54 -12.69 4.58
N THR A 101 -16.20 -11.81 5.54
CA THR A 101 -16.31 -12.11 6.97
C THR A 101 -17.73 -11.94 7.50
N SER A 102 -18.56 -11.16 6.82
CA SER A 102 -19.95 -10.88 7.20
C SER A 102 -20.98 -11.60 6.33
N LEU A 103 -20.54 -12.46 5.40
CA LEU A 103 -21.45 -13.23 4.56
C LEU A 103 -22.18 -14.28 5.40
N ASP A 104 -23.51 -14.21 5.39
CA ASP A 104 -24.36 -15.25 5.96
C ASP A 104 -24.49 -16.42 4.97
N LEU A 105 -23.60 -17.40 5.10
CA LEU A 105 -23.60 -18.59 4.25
C LEU A 105 -24.71 -19.59 4.59
N GLU A 106 -25.41 -19.39 5.71
CA GLU A 106 -26.55 -20.20 6.13
C GLU A 106 -27.89 -19.63 5.64
N GLY A 107 -27.86 -18.40 5.10
CA GLY A 107 -28.99 -17.71 4.50
C GLY A 107 -29.41 -18.28 3.14
N ASP A 108 -30.44 -17.65 2.55
CA ASP A 108 -30.90 -18.02 1.22
C ASP A 108 -29.80 -17.75 0.17
N MET A 109 -29.51 -18.76 -0.65
CA MET A 109 -28.43 -18.70 -1.64
C MET A 109 -28.63 -17.59 -2.68
N LEU A 110 -29.88 -17.27 -3.03
CA LEU A 110 -30.17 -16.19 -3.97
C LEU A 110 -29.88 -14.83 -3.34
N ASP A 111 -30.23 -14.66 -2.06
CA ASP A 111 -29.95 -13.41 -1.33
C ASP A 111 -28.44 -13.17 -1.19
N VAL A 112 -27.68 -14.23 -0.89
CA VAL A 112 -26.21 -14.18 -0.87
C VAL A 112 -25.65 -13.79 -2.23
N ALA A 113 -26.15 -14.39 -3.32
CA ALA A 113 -25.70 -14.07 -4.67
C ALA A 113 -26.00 -12.61 -5.06
N LEU A 114 -27.19 -12.11 -4.70
CA LEU A 114 -27.58 -10.71 -4.95
C LEU A 114 -26.70 -9.73 -4.18
N GLN A 115 -26.37 -10.03 -2.91
CA GLN A 115 -25.46 -9.19 -2.12
C GLN A 115 -24.07 -9.12 -2.76
N LEU A 116 -23.54 -10.26 -3.22
CA LEU A 116 -22.23 -10.30 -3.90
C LEU A 116 -22.22 -9.46 -5.19
N GLU A 117 -23.29 -9.54 -5.99
CA GLU A 117 -23.43 -8.75 -7.21
C GLU A 117 -23.49 -7.25 -6.90
N GLN A 118 -24.23 -6.85 -5.87
CA GLN A 118 -24.33 -5.45 -5.44
C GLN A 118 -22.99 -4.91 -4.93
N ASP A 119 -22.28 -5.68 -4.11
CA ASP A 119 -20.97 -5.31 -3.58
C ASP A 119 -19.93 -5.12 -4.70
N ASP A 120 -19.92 -6.03 -5.69
CA ASP A 120 -19.00 -5.91 -6.82
C ASP A 120 -19.38 -4.75 -7.74
N ALA A 121 -20.68 -4.53 -8.00
CA ALA A 121 -21.17 -3.40 -8.76
C ALA A 121 -20.77 -2.06 -8.12
N ALA A 122 -20.85 -1.95 -6.79
CA ALA A 122 -20.43 -0.76 -6.05
C ALA A 122 -18.92 -0.51 -6.13
N ALA A 123 -18.10 -1.56 -6.11
CA ALA A 123 -16.64 -1.46 -6.23
C ALA A 123 -16.15 -1.27 -7.68
N SER A 124 -16.94 -1.72 -8.67
CA SER A 124 -16.57 -1.82 -10.09
C SER A 124 -15.95 -0.54 -10.66
N PRO A 125 -16.46 0.68 -10.40
CA PRO A 125 -15.86 1.91 -10.93
C PRO A 125 -14.43 2.18 -10.43
N LEU A 126 -14.09 1.71 -9.22
CA LEU A 126 -12.77 1.91 -8.60
C LEU A 126 -11.80 0.78 -8.89
N ARG A 127 -12.27 -0.41 -9.30
CA ARG A 127 -11.42 -1.57 -9.63
C ARG A 127 -10.30 -1.23 -10.62
N PRO A 128 -10.55 -0.51 -11.75
CA PRO A 128 -9.49 -0.18 -12.70
C PRO A 128 -8.42 0.72 -12.08
N LYS A 129 -8.82 1.67 -11.22
CA LYS A 129 -7.91 2.59 -10.53
C LYS A 129 -7.01 1.84 -9.54
N VAL A 130 -7.58 0.96 -8.73
CA VAL A 130 -6.83 0.08 -7.81
C VAL A 130 -5.85 -0.80 -8.57
N ARG A 131 -6.29 -1.45 -9.66
CA ARG A 131 -5.42 -2.31 -10.49
C ARG A 131 -4.27 -1.54 -11.12
N ARG A 132 -4.57 -0.36 -11.67
CA ARG A 132 -3.54 0.52 -12.24
C ARG A 132 -2.52 0.92 -11.19
N GLU A 133 -2.98 1.39 -10.03
CA GLU A 133 -2.07 1.79 -8.97
C GLU A 133 -1.25 0.61 -8.44
N LEU A 134 -1.85 -0.57 -8.26
CA LEU A 134 -1.10 -1.77 -7.87
C LEU A 134 0.04 -2.08 -8.85
N GLU A 135 -0.20 -1.94 -10.14
CA GLU A 135 0.84 -2.14 -11.17
C GLU A 135 1.93 -1.07 -11.10
N GLU A 136 1.56 0.19 -10.87
CA GLU A 136 2.52 1.29 -10.63
C GLU A 136 3.39 0.99 -9.40
N LEU A 137 2.80 0.51 -8.29
CA LEU A 137 3.54 0.13 -7.08
C LEU A 137 4.50 -1.05 -7.32
N LYS A 138 4.10 -2.05 -8.12
CA LYS A 138 4.98 -3.17 -8.49
C LYS A 138 6.19 -2.69 -9.30
N GLN A 139 5.97 -1.79 -10.24
CA GLN A 139 7.04 -1.21 -11.05
C GLN A 139 8.02 -0.40 -10.21
N GLU A 140 7.51 0.39 -9.25
CA GLU A 140 8.34 1.12 -8.28
C GLU A 140 9.20 0.18 -7.42
N LEU A 141 8.63 -0.93 -6.93
CA LEU A 141 9.39 -1.95 -6.18
C LEU A 141 10.46 -2.62 -7.05
N TYR A 142 10.11 -3.02 -8.27
CA TYR A 142 11.06 -3.64 -9.20
C TYR A 142 12.24 -2.71 -9.52
N ALA A 143 11.95 -1.41 -9.71
CA ALA A 143 12.99 -0.41 -9.94
C ALA A 143 13.94 -0.29 -8.72
N LEU A 144 13.39 -0.28 -7.50
CA LEU A 144 14.18 -0.25 -6.28
C LEU A 144 15.08 -1.49 -6.16
N GLU A 145 14.55 -2.68 -6.39
CA GLU A 145 15.31 -3.94 -6.31
C GLU A 145 16.46 -3.98 -7.33
N LEU A 146 16.22 -3.49 -8.55
CA LEU A 146 17.26 -3.38 -9.58
C LEU A 146 18.39 -2.43 -9.15
N GLU A 147 18.05 -1.30 -8.52
CA GLU A 147 19.04 -0.33 -8.03
C GLU A 147 19.87 -0.89 -6.85
N LEU A 148 19.23 -1.61 -5.93
CA LEU A 148 19.93 -2.28 -4.82
C LEU A 148 20.92 -3.31 -5.35
N ALA A 149 20.49 -4.18 -6.26
CA ALA A 149 21.35 -5.19 -6.87
C ALA A 149 22.53 -4.58 -7.66
N GLN A 150 22.35 -3.40 -8.28
CA GLN A 150 23.45 -2.68 -8.93
C GLN A 150 24.41 -2.06 -7.93
N SER A 151 23.89 -1.53 -6.82
CA SER A 151 24.70 -0.91 -5.77
C SER A 151 25.60 -1.93 -5.08
N GLU A 152 25.07 -3.10 -4.75
CA GLU A 152 25.83 -4.22 -4.16
C GLU A 152 27.00 -4.65 -5.06
N ARG A 153 26.77 -4.73 -6.38
CA ARG A 153 27.82 -5.07 -7.37
C ARG A 153 28.93 -4.02 -7.47
N LEU A 154 28.64 -2.76 -7.16
CA LEU A 154 29.62 -1.66 -7.21
C LEU A 154 30.44 -1.56 -5.92
N THR A 155 29.94 -2.15 -4.82
CA THR A 155 30.60 -2.16 -3.51
C THR A 155 31.34 -3.46 -3.19
N ALA A 156 31.21 -4.49 -4.04
CA ALA A 156 31.89 -5.79 -3.94
C ALA A 156 33.19 -5.82 -4.76
#